data_AF-A0A2U2HJZ3-F1
#
_entry.id   AF-A0A2U2HJZ3-F1
#
_cell.length_a   1.000
_cell.length_b   1.000
_cell.length_c   1.000
_cell.angle_alpha   90.00
_cell.angle_beta   90.00
_cell.angle_gamma   90.00
#
_symmetry.space_group_name_H-M   'P 1'
#
loop_
_entity.id
_entity.type
_entity.pdbx_description
1 polymer ?
#
loop_
_entity_poly.entity_id
_entity_poly.type
_entity_poly.pdbx_seq_one_letter_code
_entity_poly.pdbx_strand_id
1 'polypeptide(L)'
;MESFMDEWIKTHERDVLPGAMLMKYGPQDYVGATIAVRGTLYFKGSHTPAIREALCKCLDAYEAVAKDHLTWLWREEPPDGPDKYAYAKAPPMRALIKKMGEQDQVSFAYVGGEKPHDASPWMFFASGMREWEAKLGWNGLDSLRFSVPKEVIEKNPTLFQKLFVDFARLLKAEHGHAGYALNLSLPRTEPNEPTEAFMALKMAGLDAGESVMIGSWHDKGIDDHIFGIGWLTAINKTMVETVGGLDTLRAELPASWFAKYDYGNGLVIQAGPEPEIAPVELDPKPAIYVLPAMALREIRLVDNDDLHYGSKDGEPRLTGLAANQWLARFDVPEEDLMGYKTKLLGEPKQTKETTLPDSL
;
A
#
# COMPACT_ATOMS: atom_id res chain seq x y z
N MET A 1 -1.84 31.16 9.59
CA MET A 1 -2.09 30.03 8.67
C MET A 1 -1.90 30.46 7.23
N GLU A 2 -2.56 31.52 6.75
CA GLU A 2 -2.39 32.03 5.37
C GLU A 2 -0.93 32.33 4.99
N SER A 3 -0.20 33.10 5.80
CA SER A 3 1.21 33.42 5.52
C SER A 3 2.12 32.19 5.44
N PHE A 4 1.85 31.16 6.25
CA PHE A 4 2.59 29.90 6.23
C PHE A 4 2.28 29.11 4.96
N MET A 5 1.01 29.02 4.57
CA MET A 5 0.61 28.31 3.35
C MET A 5 1.12 29.01 2.08
N ASP A 6 1.12 30.35 2.07
CA ASP A 6 1.70 31.14 0.98
C ASP A 6 3.21 30.90 0.83
N GLU A 7 3.92 30.75 1.95
CA GLU A 7 5.34 30.40 1.95
C GLU A 7 5.57 28.93 1.54
N TRP A 8 4.75 28.01 2.06
CA TRP A 8 4.80 26.58 1.73
C TRP A 8 4.65 26.35 0.22
N ILE A 9 3.61 26.93 -0.39
CA ILE A 9 3.31 26.79 -1.82
C ILE A 9 4.43 27.38 -2.69
N LYS A 10 5.17 28.38 -2.19
CA LYS A 10 6.32 28.96 -2.92
C LYS A 10 7.59 28.11 -2.82
N THR A 11 7.75 27.39 -1.71
CA THR A 11 9.00 26.70 -1.37
C THR A 11 8.95 25.19 -1.65
N HIS A 12 7.76 24.61 -1.81
CA HIS A 12 7.56 23.17 -1.98
C HIS A 12 6.83 22.83 -3.28
N GLU A 13 7.00 21.59 -3.76
CA GLU A 13 6.29 21.06 -4.93
C GLU A 13 4.79 20.92 -4.67
N ARG A 14 3.97 20.83 -5.74
CA ARG A 14 2.50 20.83 -5.64
C ARG A 14 1.90 19.60 -4.96
N ASP A 15 2.69 18.55 -4.79
CA ASP A 15 2.24 17.22 -4.37
C ASP A 15 2.67 16.86 -2.93
N VAL A 16 3.10 17.85 -2.15
CA VAL A 16 3.45 17.71 -0.73
C VAL A 16 2.59 18.60 0.18
N LEU A 17 2.12 18.01 1.27
CA LEU A 17 1.26 18.65 2.25
C LEU A 17 2.03 18.90 3.56
N PRO A 18 1.81 20.06 4.23
CA PRO A 18 2.46 20.36 5.49
C PRO A 18 2.18 19.32 6.56
N GLY A 19 3.18 19.12 7.42
CA GLY A 19 3.09 18.34 8.65
C GLY A 19 1.98 18.82 9.55
N ALA A 20 1.19 17.90 10.11
CA ALA A 20 0.15 18.20 11.10
C ALA A 20 -0.88 19.26 10.65
N MET A 21 -1.13 19.37 9.34
CA MET A 21 -1.94 20.42 8.72
C MET A 21 -3.31 20.63 9.37
N LEU A 22 -3.98 19.55 9.76
CA LEU A 22 -5.33 19.57 10.33
C LEU A 22 -5.35 19.38 11.86
N MET A 23 -4.18 19.43 12.50
CA MET A 23 -4.11 19.41 13.96
C MET A 23 -4.45 20.79 14.54
N LYS A 24 -4.98 20.82 15.76
CA LYS A 24 -5.38 22.06 16.45
C LYS A 24 -4.25 23.07 16.63
N TYR A 25 -3.01 22.59 16.80
CA TYR A 25 -1.83 23.45 16.92
C TYR A 25 -1.33 24.00 15.56
N GLY A 26 -1.97 23.62 14.45
CA GLY A 26 -1.67 24.09 13.10
C GLY A 26 -0.52 23.34 12.41
N PRO A 27 -0.29 23.68 11.13
CA PRO A 27 0.75 23.04 10.34
C PRO A 27 2.16 23.31 10.88
N GLN A 28 3.06 22.37 10.64
CA GLN A 28 4.46 22.41 11.02
C GLN A 28 5.37 22.35 9.79
N ASP A 29 6.59 22.87 9.93
CA ASP A 29 7.60 22.92 8.86
C ASP A 29 8.32 21.57 8.64
N TYR A 30 7.57 20.62 8.07
CA TYR A 30 8.06 19.36 7.52
C TYR A 30 7.01 18.80 6.55
N VAL A 31 7.40 17.89 5.66
CA VAL A 31 6.45 17.23 4.75
C VAL A 31 5.66 16.18 5.52
N GLY A 32 4.38 16.45 5.76
CA GLY A 32 3.48 15.58 6.52
C GLY A 32 2.90 14.43 5.72
N ALA A 33 2.55 14.73 4.46
CA ALA A 33 1.97 13.77 3.54
C ALA A 33 2.35 14.11 2.09
N THR A 34 2.42 13.10 1.24
CA THR A 34 2.64 13.28 -0.21
C THR A 34 1.97 12.16 -1.00
N ILE A 35 1.47 12.48 -2.18
CA ILE A 35 0.82 11.49 -3.04
C ILE A 35 1.85 10.58 -3.72
N ALA A 36 1.56 9.29 -3.78
CA ALA A 36 2.40 8.31 -4.44
C ALA A 36 1.56 7.17 -5.03
N VAL A 37 2.18 6.37 -5.89
CA VAL A 37 1.67 5.03 -6.22
C VAL A 37 2.33 4.07 -5.25
N ARG A 38 1.54 3.47 -4.35
CA ARG A 38 2.00 2.63 -3.26
C ARG A 38 1.46 1.22 -3.42
N GLY A 39 2.31 0.24 -3.11
CA GLY A 39 1.97 -1.17 -3.02
C GLY A 39 2.23 -1.66 -1.61
N THR A 40 1.29 -2.43 -1.08
CA THR A 40 1.34 -3.08 0.23
C THR A 40 1.14 -4.57 0.03
N LEU A 41 2.04 -5.38 0.58
CA LEU A 41 1.95 -6.84 0.57
C LEU A 41 2.01 -7.36 2.00
N TYR A 42 1.11 -8.30 2.31
CA TYR A 42 1.09 -9.00 3.58
C TYR A 42 1.61 -10.43 3.38
N PHE A 43 2.49 -10.87 4.27
CA PHE A 43 3.17 -12.17 4.16
C PHE A 43 3.51 -12.72 5.55
N LYS A 44 4.11 -13.91 5.59
CA LYS A 44 4.52 -14.57 6.83
C LYS A 44 6.00 -14.91 6.82
N GLY A 45 6.59 -14.97 8.01
CA GLY A 45 7.90 -15.57 8.24
C GLY A 45 9.07 -14.63 8.02
N SER A 46 8.91 -13.32 8.22
CA SER A 46 9.99 -12.32 8.19
C SER A 46 11.17 -12.64 9.12
N HIS A 47 10.97 -13.42 10.18
CA HIS A 47 12.04 -13.94 11.05
C HIS A 47 12.92 -15.00 10.37
N THR A 48 12.43 -15.68 9.32
CA THR A 48 13.15 -16.78 8.68
C THR A 48 14.28 -16.28 7.76
N PRO A 49 15.41 -17.01 7.64
CA PRO A 49 16.49 -16.63 6.73
C PRO A 49 16.06 -16.49 5.26
N ALA A 50 15.12 -17.34 4.81
CA ALA A 50 14.65 -17.34 3.43
C ALA A 50 13.88 -16.06 3.08
N ILE A 51 12.97 -15.63 3.96
CA ILE A 51 12.19 -14.40 3.73
C ILE A 51 13.03 -13.15 3.95
N ARG A 52 13.99 -13.16 4.88
CA ARG A 52 14.97 -12.07 5.04
C ARG A 52 15.79 -11.83 3.77
N GLU A 53 16.25 -12.92 3.14
CA GLU A 53 16.92 -12.86 1.85
C GLU A 53 15.97 -12.38 0.73
N ALA A 54 14.69 -12.80 0.76
CA ALA A 54 13.68 -12.30 -0.17
C ALA A 54 13.46 -10.80 -0.03
N LEU A 55 13.37 -10.26 1.19
CA LEU A 55 13.28 -8.83 1.46
C LEU A 55 14.51 -8.06 0.94
N CYS A 56 15.71 -8.61 1.09
CA CYS A 56 16.91 -8.02 0.49
C CYS A 56 16.79 -7.93 -1.03
N LYS A 57 16.29 -8.99 -1.69
CA LYS A 57 16.06 -8.97 -3.15
C LYS A 57 14.99 -7.97 -3.56
N CYS A 58 13.93 -7.81 -2.77
CA CYS A 58 12.93 -6.77 -3.01
C CYS A 58 13.57 -5.38 -2.95
N LEU A 59 14.41 -5.12 -1.94
CA LEU A 59 15.14 -3.86 -1.86
C LEU A 59 16.11 -3.68 -3.03
N ASP A 60 16.90 -4.69 -3.39
CA ASP A 60 17.84 -4.62 -4.52
C ASP A 60 17.13 -4.22 -5.83
N ALA A 61 15.94 -4.79 -6.08
CA ALA A 61 15.11 -4.46 -7.23
C ALA A 61 14.48 -3.05 -7.14
N TYR A 62 14.10 -2.60 -5.94
CA TYR A 62 13.61 -1.26 -5.72
C TYR A 62 14.70 -0.20 -5.87
N GLU A 63 15.91 -0.45 -5.35
CA GLU A 63 17.08 0.43 -5.47
C GLU A 63 17.51 0.61 -6.93
N ALA A 64 17.29 -0.38 -7.80
CA ALA A 64 17.52 -0.23 -9.24
C ALA A 64 16.73 0.92 -9.87
N VAL A 65 15.66 1.40 -9.22
CA VAL A 65 14.83 2.53 -9.63
C VAL A 65 14.99 3.73 -8.70
N ALA A 66 15.04 3.49 -7.38
CA ALA A 66 14.88 4.52 -6.37
C ALA A 66 16.19 5.02 -5.76
N LYS A 67 17.34 4.37 -6.02
CA LYS A 67 18.60 4.62 -5.29
C LYS A 67 19.00 6.10 -5.21
N ASP A 68 18.89 6.83 -6.31
CA ASP A 68 19.30 8.24 -6.36
C ASP A 68 18.29 9.19 -5.68
N HIS A 69 17.14 8.66 -5.25
CA HIS A 69 16.09 9.38 -4.55
C HIS A 69 16.01 9.05 -3.05
N LEU A 70 16.71 8.00 -2.57
CA LEU A 70 16.73 7.61 -1.17
C LEU A 70 17.75 8.44 -0.38
N THR A 71 17.31 8.98 0.75
CA THR A 71 18.11 9.93 1.56
C THR A 71 18.31 9.44 2.98
N TRP A 72 17.37 8.67 3.53
CA TRP A 72 17.41 8.19 4.90
C TRP A 72 17.07 6.70 5.00
N LEU A 73 17.73 6.03 5.94
CA LEU A 73 17.35 4.72 6.45
C LEU A 73 16.93 4.87 7.91
N TRP A 74 15.72 4.44 8.23
CA TRP A 74 15.25 4.16 9.58
C TRP A 74 15.20 2.66 9.82
N ARG A 75 15.49 2.24 11.04
CA ARG A 75 15.27 0.87 11.49
C ARG A 75 14.96 0.86 12.97
N GLU A 76 14.08 -0.01 13.40
CA GLU A 76 13.89 -0.25 14.82
C GLU A 76 14.93 -1.21 15.39
N GLU A 77 15.11 -1.14 16.71
CA GLU A 77 15.93 -1.97 17.57
C GLU A 77 17.00 -2.83 16.88
N PRO A 78 18.24 -2.34 16.79
CA PRO A 78 19.33 -3.23 16.49
C PRO A 78 19.92 -3.85 17.76
N PRO A 79 20.58 -5.01 17.67
CA PRO A 79 21.55 -5.40 18.69
C PRO A 79 22.71 -4.39 18.79
N ASP A 80 23.04 -3.66 17.69
CA ASP A 80 24.12 -2.67 17.61
C ASP A 80 23.94 -1.56 16.54
N GLY A 81 24.44 -0.35 16.84
CA GLY A 81 24.52 0.79 15.91
C GLY A 81 23.27 1.71 15.92
N PRO A 82 23.28 2.83 15.19
CA PRO A 82 22.14 3.77 15.21
C PRO A 82 20.88 3.19 14.55
N ASP A 83 19.75 3.74 14.97
CA ASP A 83 18.39 3.52 14.44
C ASP A 83 18.11 4.33 13.16
N LYS A 84 18.98 5.27 12.84
CA LYS A 84 18.87 6.15 11.68
C LYS A 84 20.22 6.41 11.01
N TYR A 85 20.22 6.36 9.68
CA TYR A 85 21.37 6.68 8.84
C TYR A 85 20.96 7.64 7.72
N ALA A 86 21.89 8.51 7.32
CA ALA A 86 21.85 9.01 5.95
C ALA A 86 22.09 7.82 5.01
N TYR A 87 21.24 7.65 3.99
CA TYR A 87 21.24 6.48 3.11
C TYR A 87 22.62 6.22 2.47
N ALA A 88 23.29 7.27 1.99
CA ALA A 88 24.64 7.17 1.41
C ALA A 88 25.71 6.63 2.38
N LYS A 89 25.45 6.63 3.69
CA LYS A 89 26.34 6.12 4.75
C LYS A 89 25.79 4.84 5.40
N ALA A 90 24.60 4.38 5.00
CA ALA A 90 23.98 3.20 5.55
C ALA A 90 24.71 1.93 5.06
N PRO A 91 24.96 0.95 5.94
CA PRO A 91 25.36 -0.38 5.49
C PRO A 91 24.25 -0.99 4.62
N PRO A 92 24.58 -1.82 3.61
CA PRO A 92 23.57 -2.53 2.82
C PRO A 92 22.64 -3.37 3.72
N MET A 93 21.35 -3.45 3.38
CA MET A 93 20.34 -4.20 4.17
C MET A 93 20.80 -5.62 4.49
N ARG A 94 21.37 -6.30 3.49
CA ARG A 94 21.88 -7.67 3.62
C ARG A 94 22.97 -7.81 4.68
N ALA A 95 23.82 -6.78 4.85
CA ALA A 95 24.85 -6.76 5.89
C ALA A 95 24.25 -6.51 7.28
N LEU A 96 23.17 -5.74 7.38
CA LEU A 96 22.42 -5.53 8.62
C LEU A 96 21.67 -6.80 9.01
N ILE A 97 20.91 -7.39 8.08
CA ILE A 97 20.17 -8.65 8.26
C ILE A 97 21.08 -9.81 8.66
N LYS A 98 22.29 -9.91 8.12
CA LYS A 98 23.25 -10.97 8.48
C LYS A 98 23.62 -10.96 9.98
N LYS A 99 23.49 -9.80 10.65
CA LYS A 99 23.76 -9.67 12.08
C LYS A 99 22.53 -9.99 12.96
N MET A 100 21.37 -10.18 12.34
CA MET A 100 20.11 -10.41 13.05
C MET A 100 19.86 -11.91 13.22
N GLY A 101 19.53 -12.33 14.44
CA GLY A 101 18.96 -13.65 14.74
C GLY A 101 17.45 -13.67 14.52
N GLU A 102 16.81 -14.84 14.65
CA GLU A 102 15.38 -15.03 14.41
C GLU A 102 14.49 -14.29 15.43
N GLN A 103 15.04 -13.91 16.59
CA GLN A 103 14.33 -13.14 17.62
C GLN A 103 14.41 -11.61 17.41
N ASP A 104 15.18 -11.16 16.42
CA ASP A 104 15.27 -9.75 16.08
C ASP A 104 14.14 -9.38 15.11
N GLN A 105 13.47 -8.28 15.41
CA GLN A 105 12.38 -7.77 14.59
C GLN A 105 12.92 -7.22 13.27
N VAL A 106 12.24 -7.52 12.16
CA VAL A 106 12.55 -6.88 10.87
C VAL A 106 11.78 -5.56 10.84
N SER A 107 12.50 -4.44 10.80
CA SER A 107 11.90 -3.10 10.66
C SER A 107 12.91 -2.21 9.96
N PHE A 108 12.72 -1.97 8.66
CA PHE A 108 13.61 -1.16 7.83
C PHE A 108 12.79 -0.25 6.92
N ALA A 109 13.01 1.05 7.02
CA ALA A 109 12.39 2.05 6.15
C ALA A 109 13.44 2.90 5.44
N TYR A 110 13.48 2.78 4.12
CA TYR A 110 14.27 3.63 3.23
C TYR A 110 13.33 4.71 2.67
N VAL A 111 13.66 5.99 2.89
CA VAL A 111 12.79 7.12 2.51
C VAL A 111 13.60 8.21 1.81
N GLY A 112 12.95 8.94 0.89
CA GLY A 112 13.56 10.00 0.08
C GLY A 112 13.30 11.44 0.54
N GLY A 113 12.95 11.66 1.80
CA GLY A 113 12.66 13.01 2.33
C GLY A 113 13.91 13.89 2.49
N GLU A 114 13.79 15.21 2.42
CA GLU A 114 14.92 16.11 2.69
C GLU A 114 15.36 15.97 4.16
N LYS A 115 14.41 16.17 5.08
CA LYS A 115 14.55 15.88 6.51
C LYS A 115 14.22 14.40 6.75
N PRO A 116 14.80 13.77 7.80
CA PRO A 116 14.54 12.36 8.10
C PRO A 116 13.08 12.06 8.47
N HIS A 117 12.30 13.08 8.82
CA HIS A 117 10.89 12.96 9.16
C HIS A 117 9.97 13.54 8.07
N ASP A 118 10.50 13.87 6.90
CA ASP A 118 9.66 14.25 5.75
C ASP A 118 9.08 13.00 5.12
N ALA A 119 7.78 13.05 4.79
CA ALA A 119 7.20 12.08 3.88
C ALA A 119 7.81 12.23 2.48
N SER A 120 7.83 11.14 1.71
CA SER A 120 8.38 11.12 0.36
C SER A 120 7.58 10.14 -0.50
N PRO A 121 7.39 10.42 -1.80
CA PRO A 121 6.83 9.45 -2.72
C PRO A 121 7.78 8.26 -2.97
N TRP A 122 9.05 8.38 -2.57
CA TRP A 122 10.03 7.31 -2.56
C TRP A 122 10.11 6.70 -1.16
N MET A 123 9.56 5.51 -1.02
CA MET A 123 9.60 4.74 0.22
C MET A 123 9.70 3.24 -0.07
N PHE A 124 10.52 2.55 0.71
CA PHE A 124 10.50 1.10 0.90
C PHE A 124 10.50 0.83 2.40
N PHE A 125 9.47 0.16 2.90
CA PHE A 125 9.30 -0.13 4.31
C PHE A 125 8.93 -1.61 4.50
N ALA A 126 9.79 -2.36 5.16
CA ALA A 126 9.52 -3.74 5.55
C ALA A 126 9.41 -3.81 7.08
N SER A 127 8.32 -4.39 7.56
CA SER A 127 8.09 -4.65 8.98
C SER A 127 7.65 -6.10 9.16
N GLY A 128 8.14 -6.76 10.19
CA GLY A 128 7.77 -8.12 10.48
C GLY A 128 8.16 -8.61 11.86
N MET A 129 7.43 -9.63 12.29
CA MET A 129 7.45 -10.25 13.60
C MET A 129 8.75 -11.01 13.89
N ARG A 130 9.06 -11.07 15.18
CA ARG A 130 10.07 -11.98 15.74
C ARG A 130 9.57 -13.42 15.66
N GLU A 131 10.48 -14.39 15.76
CA GLU A 131 10.09 -15.82 15.75
C GLU A 131 9.11 -16.18 16.87
N TRP A 132 9.32 -15.67 18.09
CA TRP A 132 8.41 -15.95 19.20
C TRP A 132 7.02 -15.36 18.98
N GLU A 133 6.92 -14.17 18.38
CA GLU A 133 5.64 -13.52 18.03
C GLU A 133 4.91 -14.33 16.95
N ALA A 134 5.63 -14.77 15.92
CA ALA A 134 5.06 -15.60 14.87
C ALA A 134 4.57 -16.97 15.41
N LYS A 135 5.28 -17.56 16.38
CA LYS A 135 4.88 -18.84 17.01
C LYS A 135 3.61 -18.74 17.86
N LEU A 136 3.27 -17.55 18.36
CA LEU A 136 2.02 -17.34 19.08
C LEU A 136 0.80 -17.51 18.16
N GLY A 137 0.96 -17.21 16.86
CA GLY A 137 -0.05 -17.47 15.83
C GLY A 137 -1.24 -16.50 15.81
N TRP A 138 -1.29 -15.52 16.73
CA TRP A 138 -2.37 -14.52 16.82
C TRP A 138 -1.91 -13.07 16.58
N ASN A 139 -0.67 -12.86 16.12
CA ASN A 139 -0.11 -11.53 15.84
C ASN A 139 -0.32 -11.06 14.38
N GLY A 140 -1.00 -11.87 13.56
CA GLY A 140 -1.34 -11.53 12.17
C GLY A 140 -0.19 -11.72 11.19
N LEU A 141 0.01 -10.73 10.30
CA LEU A 141 0.89 -10.78 9.13
C LEU A 141 2.02 -9.76 9.18
N ASP A 142 3.17 -10.14 8.60
CA ASP A 142 4.25 -9.22 8.24
C ASP A 142 3.80 -8.32 7.08
N SER A 143 4.42 -7.15 6.90
CA SER A 143 4.09 -6.25 5.80
C SER A 143 5.30 -5.67 5.06
N LEU A 144 5.16 -5.51 3.75
CA LEU A 144 6.07 -4.76 2.89
C LEU A 144 5.27 -3.65 2.21
N ARG A 145 5.71 -2.41 2.36
CA ARG A 145 5.25 -1.25 1.59
C ARG A 145 6.35 -0.72 0.71
N PHE A 146 6.03 -0.38 -0.54
CA PHE A 146 6.93 0.39 -1.40
C PHE A 146 6.14 1.37 -2.26
N SER A 147 6.78 2.43 -2.71
CA SER A 147 6.11 3.47 -3.49
C SER A 147 7.05 4.22 -4.42
N VAL A 148 6.46 4.81 -5.45
CA VAL A 148 7.12 5.69 -6.41
C VAL A 148 6.21 6.88 -6.72
N PRO A 149 6.76 8.02 -7.18
CA PRO A 149 5.95 9.10 -7.71
C PRO A 149 5.27 8.68 -9.03
N LYS A 150 4.11 9.27 -9.35
CA LYS A 150 3.29 8.88 -10.52
C LYS A 150 4.06 9.00 -11.84
N GLU A 151 4.98 9.96 -11.93
CA GLU A 151 5.78 10.23 -13.13
C GLU A 151 6.67 9.03 -13.52
N VAL A 152 7.00 8.17 -12.55
CA VAL A 152 7.75 6.93 -12.81
C VAL A 152 6.90 5.93 -13.58
N ILE A 153 5.61 5.80 -13.24
CA ILE A 153 4.70 4.90 -13.95
C ILE A 153 4.25 5.50 -15.28
N GLU A 154 4.10 6.81 -15.40
CA GLU A 154 3.82 7.45 -16.69
C GLU A 154 4.95 7.22 -17.71
N LYS A 155 6.21 7.23 -17.25
CA LYS A 155 7.38 6.96 -18.10
C LYS A 155 7.61 5.49 -18.36
N ASN A 156 7.25 4.61 -17.42
CA ASN A 156 7.38 3.17 -17.56
C ASN A 156 6.12 2.46 -17.01
N PRO A 157 5.06 2.33 -17.83
CA PRO A 157 3.74 1.89 -17.37
C PRO A 157 3.64 0.44 -16.91
N THR A 158 4.70 -0.36 -17.00
CA THR A 158 4.73 -1.76 -16.50
C THR A 158 5.68 -1.97 -15.31
N LEU A 159 6.49 -0.95 -14.97
CA LEU A 159 7.51 -1.09 -13.94
C LEU A 159 6.92 -1.46 -12.58
N PHE A 160 5.87 -0.76 -12.18
CA PHE A 160 5.27 -0.93 -10.87
C PHE A 160 4.59 -2.31 -10.74
N GLN A 161 3.85 -2.74 -11.76
CA GLN A 161 3.24 -4.06 -11.82
C GLN A 161 4.30 -5.15 -11.72
N LYS A 162 5.42 -4.99 -12.44
CA LYS A 162 6.53 -5.93 -12.37
C LYS A 162 7.09 -6.03 -10.95
N LEU A 163 7.39 -4.91 -10.31
CA LEU A 163 7.89 -4.88 -8.93
C LEU A 163 6.89 -5.54 -7.97
N PHE A 164 5.60 -5.19 -8.08
CA PHE A 164 4.55 -5.73 -7.21
C PHE A 164 4.40 -7.27 -7.36
N VAL A 165 4.33 -7.77 -8.61
CA VAL A 165 4.24 -9.21 -8.89
C VAL A 165 5.50 -9.95 -8.43
N ASP A 166 6.68 -9.39 -8.68
CA ASP A 166 7.94 -10.01 -8.25
C ASP A 166 8.07 -10.05 -6.74
N PHE A 167 7.66 -8.99 -6.03
CA PHE A 167 7.70 -8.94 -4.56
C PHE A 167 6.69 -9.91 -3.97
N ALA A 168 5.47 -9.98 -4.52
CA ALA A 168 4.47 -10.97 -4.11
C ALA A 168 4.99 -12.41 -4.27
N ARG A 169 5.70 -12.69 -5.37
CA ARG A 169 6.34 -13.99 -5.62
C ARG A 169 7.47 -14.28 -4.64
N LEU A 170 8.38 -13.33 -4.43
CA LEU A 170 9.53 -13.49 -3.54
C LEU A 170 9.12 -13.72 -2.10
N LEU A 171 8.11 -12.99 -1.63
CA LEU A 171 7.61 -13.05 -0.25
C LEU A 171 6.55 -14.12 -0.03
N LYS A 172 6.06 -14.76 -1.10
CA LYS A 172 4.90 -15.65 -1.07
C LYS A 172 3.73 -14.95 -0.37
N ALA A 173 3.40 -13.75 -0.83
CA ALA A 173 2.38 -12.92 -0.21
C ALA A 173 1.06 -13.71 -0.02
N GLU A 174 0.40 -13.46 1.10
CA GLU A 174 -0.95 -13.98 1.37
C GLU A 174 -1.97 -13.14 0.61
N HIS A 175 -1.79 -11.82 0.64
CA HIS A 175 -2.55 -10.87 -0.15
C HIS A 175 -1.86 -9.51 -0.16
N GLY A 176 -2.45 -8.56 -0.87
CA GLY A 176 -2.00 -7.19 -0.88
C GLY A 176 -2.71 -6.35 -1.93
N HIS A 177 -2.39 -5.08 -1.96
CA HIS A 177 -3.03 -4.12 -2.84
C HIS A 177 -2.07 -3.01 -3.24
N ALA A 178 -2.34 -2.37 -4.37
CA ALA A 178 -1.61 -1.18 -4.79
C ALA A 178 -2.50 -0.20 -5.54
N GLY A 179 -2.12 1.08 -5.52
CA GLY A 179 -2.83 2.17 -6.17
C GLY A 179 -2.29 3.52 -5.73
N TYR A 180 -3.08 4.57 -5.92
CA TYR A 180 -2.75 5.86 -5.31
C TYR A 180 -2.89 5.80 -3.79
N ALA A 181 -1.96 6.44 -3.09
CA ALA A 181 -1.98 6.56 -1.65
C ALA A 181 -1.36 7.89 -1.20
N LEU A 182 -1.56 8.24 0.07
CA LEU A 182 -0.71 9.22 0.74
C LEU A 182 0.36 8.51 1.55
N ASN A 183 1.62 8.78 1.23
CA ASN A 183 2.71 8.47 2.14
C ASN A 183 2.71 9.53 3.23
N LEU A 184 2.61 9.10 4.49
CA LEU A 184 2.71 9.96 5.65
C LEU A 184 4.16 9.98 6.17
N SER A 185 4.48 11.01 6.95
CA SER A 185 5.73 11.05 7.70
C SER A 185 5.81 9.84 8.63
N LEU A 186 6.71 8.89 8.33
CA LEU A 186 6.84 7.64 9.07
C LEU A 186 7.01 7.86 10.60
N PRO A 187 7.96 8.69 11.08
CA PRO A 187 8.12 8.92 12.53
C PRO A 187 7.06 9.85 13.13
N ARG A 188 6.14 10.41 12.32
CA ARG A 188 5.09 11.34 12.75
C ARG A 188 3.76 10.98 12.08
N THR A 189 3.40 9.70 12.06
CA THR A 189 2.19 9.21 11.37
C THR A 189 0.93 9.80 12.00
N GLU A 190 0.76 9.70 13.32
CA GLU A 190 -0.46 10.12 14.03
C GLU A 190 -0.86 11.59 13.78
N PRO A 191 0.05 12.59 13.81
CA PRO A 191 -0.29 13.96 13.44
C PRO A 191 -0.75 14.17 11.98
N ASN A 192 -0.44 13.26 11.07
CA ASN A 192 -0.68 13.41 9.62
C ASN A 192 -1.82 12.54 9.10
N GLU A 193 -2.26 11.53 9.87
CA GLU A 193 -3.48 10.75 9.60
C GLU A 193 -4.73 11.59 9.33
N PRO A 194 -4.97 12.75 9.99
CA PRO A 194 -6.13 13.57 9.65
C PRO A 194 -6.09 14.10 8.21
N THR A 195 -4.90 14.41 7.71
CA THR A 195 -4.70 14.79 6.30
C THR A 195 -5.05 13.61 5.39
N GLU A 196 -4.62 12.38 5.73
CA GLU A 196 -5.02 11.18 5.00
C GLU A 196 -6.54 10.98 5.00
N ALA A 197 -7.17 11.06 6.17
CA ALA A 197 -8.61 10.90 6.31
C ALA A 197 -9.38 11.91 5.45
N PHE A 198 -9.00 13.18 5.51
CA PHE A 198 -9.64 14.23 4.72
C PHE A 198 -9.52 13.97 3.21
N MET A 199 -8.35 13.51 2.75
CA MET A 199 -8.10 13.27 1.34
C MET A 199 -8.79 11.99 0.85
N ALA A 200 -8.77 10.91 1.63
CA ALA A 200 -9.44 9.65 1.32
C ALA A 200 -10.97 9.81 1.23
N LEU A 201 -11.57 10.74 1.99
CA LEU A 201 -12.99 11.09 1.89
C LEU A 201 -13.34 11.86 0.60
N LYS A 202 -12.35 12.40 -0.11
CA LYS A 202 -12.54 13.14 -1.37
C LYS A 202 -12.10 12.36 -2.61
N MET A 203 -11.30 11.32 -2.43
CA MET A 203 -10.66 10.54 -3.48
C MET A 203 -10.86 9.06 -3.16
N ALA A 204 -11.88 8.45 -3.74
CA ALA A 204 -12.24 7.07 -3.43
C ALA A 204 -11.16 6.06 -3.85
N GLY A 205 -10.30 6.40 -4.81
CA GLY A 205 -9.18 5.57 -5.24
C GLY A 205 -7.96 5.63 -4.32
N LEU A 206 -7.95 6.50 -3.32
CA LEU A 206 -6.83 6.70 -2.42
C LEU A 206 -6.81 5.64 -1.32
N ASP A 207 -5.72 4.88 -1.23
CA ASP A 207 -5.41 3.94 -0.16
C ASP A 207 -5.24 4.66 1.19
N ALA A 208 -5.64 4.02 2.28
CA ALA A 208 -5.60 4.60 3.62
C ALA A 208 -5.26 3.56 4.70
N GLY A 209 -4.63 4.03 5.78
CA GLY A 209 -4.24 3.20 6.91
C GLY A 209 -2.77 2.75 6.87
N GLU A 210 -2.32 2.23 8.02
CA GLU A 210 -0.94 1.82 8.26
C GLU A 210 -0.79 0.29 8.16
N SER A 211 0.20 -0.19 7.41
CA SER A 211 0.30 -1.61 7.08
C SER A 211 0.66 -2.51 8.25
N VAL A 212 1.43 -2.03 9.24
CA VAL A 212 1.74 -2.82 10.44
C VAL A 212 0.49 -2.97 11.30
N MET A 213 -0.27 -1.90 11.47
CA MET A 213 -1.55 -1.92 12.18
C MET A 213 -2.54 -2.88 11.52
N ILE A 214 -2.77 -2.74 10.20
CA ILE A 214 -3.68 -3.64 9.47
C ILE A 214 -3.17 -5.08 9.51
N GLY A 215 -1.86 -5.29 9.34
CA GLY A 215 -1.23 -6.60 9.43
C GLY A 215 -1.47 -7.29 10.77
N SER A 216 -1.62 -6.53 11.86
CA SER A 216 -1.87 -7.07 13.20
C SER A 216 -3.31 -7.53 13.46
N TRP A 217 -4.24 -7.32 12.52
CA TRP A 217 -5.67 -7.60 12.69
C TRP A 217 -6.05 -9.09 12.56
N HIS A 218 -5.32 -9.95 13.26
CA HIS A 218 -5.55 -11.40 13.29
C HIS A 218 -6.99 -11.75 13.69
N ASP A 219 -7.46 -11.18 14.81
CA ASP A 219 -8.80 -11.45 15.36
C ASP A 219 -9.93 -10.96 14.43
N LYS A 220 -9.59 -10.14 13.43
CA LYS A 220 -10.51 -9.68 12.38
C LYS A 220 -10.46 -10.54 11.12
N GLY A 221 -9.46 -11.42 11.01
CA GLY A 221 -9.30 -12.36 9.92
C GLY A 221 -8.35 -11.90 8.81
N ILE A 222 -7.46 -10.92 9.06
CA ILE A 222 -6.53 -10.43 8.03
C ILE A 222 -5.64 -11.54 7.44
N ASP A 223 -5.39 -12.62 8.18
CA ASP A 223 -4.60 -13.76 7.70
C ASP A 223 -5.16 -14.43 6.44
N ASP A 224 -6.49 -14.44 6.31
CA ASP A 224 -7.22 -15.18 5.28
C ASP A 224 -8.21 -14.29 4.49
N HIS A 225 -8.15 -12.97 4.68
CA HIS A 225 -8.98 -12.00 3.98
C HIS A 225 -8.16 -10.85 3.41
N ILE A 226 -8.59 -10.34 2.26
CA ILE A 226 -8.01 -9.12 1.71
C ILE A 226 -8.48 -7.90 2.48
N PHE A 227 -7.55 -6.97 2.71
CA PHE A 227 -7.87 -5.67 3.30
C PHE A 227 -8.74 -4.83 2.35
N GLY A 228 -8.32 -4.68 1.09
CA GLY A 228 -9.01 -3.82 0.15
C GLY A 228 -8.62 -4.07 -1.29
N ILE A 229 -9.31 -3.36 -2.18
CA ILE A 229 -9.08 -3.38 -3.63
C ILE A 229 -8.36 -2.11 -4.04
N GLY A 230 -7.44 -2.24 -4.98
CA GLY A 230 -6.82 -1.12 -5.67
C GLY A 230 -6.62 -1.40 -7.15
N TRP A 231 -5.74 -0.63 -7.76
CA TRP A 231 -5.24 -0.88 -9.11
C TRP A 231 -4.64 -2.27 -9.27
N LEU A 232 -3.82 -2.71 -8.32
CA LEU A 232 -3.35 -4.09 -8.23
C LEU A 232 -3.90 -4.72 -6.97
N THR A 233 -4.36 -5.97 -7.07
CA THR A 233 -4.83 -6.75 -5.92
C THR A 233 -4.23 -8.14 -5.98
N ALA A 234 -3.42 -8.51 -4.98
CA ALA A 234 -2.87 -9.85 -4.83
C ALA A 234 -3.78 -10.68 -3.91
N ILE A 235 -4.10 -11.90 -4.34
CA ILE A 235 -4.86 -12.90 -3.57
C ILE A 235 -4.12 -14.24 -3.63
N ASN A 236 -4.06 -14.98 -2.53
CA ASN A 236 -3.44 -16.31 -2.51
C ASN A 236 -4.32 -17.36 -3.20
N LYS A 237 -3.79 -18.57 -3.38
CA LYS A 237 -4.49 -19.69 -4.02
C LYS A 237 -5.79 -20.07 -3.32
N THR A 238 -5.80 -20.12 -1.99
CA THR A 238 -6.99 -20.44 -1.21
C THR A 238 -8.10 -19.42 -1.51
N MET A 239 -7.78 -18.13 -1.51
CA MET A 239 -8.71 -17.06 -1.87
C MET A 239 -9.22 -17.18 -3.30
N VAL A 240 -8.34 -17.52 -4.26
CA VAL A 240 -8.74 -17.77 -5.66
C VAL A 240 -9.76 -18.92 -5.74
N GLU A 241 -9.54 -20.00 -5.00
CA GLU A 241 -10.47 -21.14 -4.95
C GLU A 241 -11.81 -20.75 -4.29
N THR A 242 -11.79 -19.99 -3.19
CA THR A 242 -12.99 -19.50 -2.50
C THR A 242 -13.90 -18.71 -3.43
N VAL A 243 -13.35 -17.82 -4.26
CA VAL A 243 -14.13 -17.01 -5.21
C VAL A 243 -14.49 -17.76 -6.51
N GLY A 244 -14.38 -19.09 -6.52
CA GLY A 244 -14.78 -19.94 -7.64
C GLY A 244 -13.70 -20.19 -8.69
N GLY A 245 -12.43 -19.87 -8.41
CA GLY A 245 -11.28 -20.19 -9.26
C GLY A 245 -11.01 -19.20 -10.40
N LEU A 246 -9.92 -19.47 -11.13
CA LEU A 246 -9.45 -18.60 -12.22
C LEU A 246 -10.48 -18.43 -13.36
N ASP A 247 -11.24 -19.46 -13.67
CA ASP A 247 -12.24 -19.38 -14.75
C ASP A 247 -13.41 -18.46 -14.38
N THR A 248 -13.85 -18.48 -13.12
CA THR A 248 -14.82 -17.52 -12.59
C THR A 248 -14.27 -16.11 -12.63
N LEU A 249 -13.03 -15.89 -12.18
CA LEU A 249 -12.37 -14.59 -12.26
C LEU A 249 -12.20 -14.10 -13.72
N ARG A 250 -11.97 -14.98 -14.68
CA ARG A 250 -11.90 -14.61 -16.11
C ARG A 250 -13.27 -14.22 -16.67
N ALA A 251 -14.33 -14.87 -16.24
CA ALA A 251 -15.71 -14.56 -16.64
C ALA A 251 -16.18 -13.22 -16.05
N GLU A 252 -15.95 -12.99 -14.76
CA GLU A 252 -16.37 -11.76 -14.09
C GLU A 252 -15.48 -10.55 -14.38
N LEU A 253 -14.18 -10.79 -14.62
CA LEU A 253 -13.19 -9.75 -14.88
C LEU A 253 -12.52 -9.97 -16.25
N PRO A 254 -13.09 -9.48 -17.37
CA PRO A 254 -12.55 -9.73 -18.71
C PRO A 254 -11.15 -9.13 -18.92
N ALA A 255 -10.28 -9.88 -19.60
CA ALA A 255 -8.87 -9.52 -19.81
C ALA A 255 -8.62 -8.18 -20.53
N SER A 256 -9.62 -7.66 -21.27
CA SER A 256 -9.53 -6.33 -21.89
C SER A 256 -9.39 -5.19 -20.89
N TRP A 257 -9.84 -5.37 -19.65
CA TRP A 257 -9.69 -4.39 -18.57
C TRP A 257 -8.90 -4.95 -17.38
N PHE A 258 -8.96 -6.27 -17.19
CA PHE A 258 -8.42 -6.94 -16.01
C PHE A 258 -7.33 -7.96 -16.34
N ALA A 259 -6.07 -7.52 -16.34
CA ALA A 259 -4.93 -8.43 -16.48
C ALA A 259 -4.73 -9.26 -15.21
N LYS A 260 -4.24 -10.48 -15.37
CA LYS A 260 -4.00 -11.42 -14.26
C LYS A 260 -2.58 -11.97 -14.37
N TYR A 261 -1.88 -12.09 -13.25
CA TYR A 261 -0.49 -12.54 -13.20
C TYR A 261 -0.32 -13.60 -12.12
N ASP A 262 0.26 -14.75 -12.49
CA ASP A 262 0.63 -15.78 -11.52
C ASP A 262 1.92 -15.40 -10.79
N TYR A 263 1.86 -15.35 -9.46
CA TYR A 263 3.02 -15.15 -8.60
C TYR A 263 3.39 -16.42 -7.80
N GLY A 264 2.83 -17.57 -8.16
CA GLY A 264 3.14 -18.89 -7.60
C GLY A 264 2.34 -19.22 -6.35
N ASN A 265 2.19 -18.28 -5.41
CA ASN A 265 1.31 -18.45 -4.24
C ASN A 265 -0.13 -17.97 -4.50
N GLY A 266 -0.41 -17.39 -5.67
CA GLY A 266 -1.73 -16.88 -6.03
C GLY A 266 -1.71 -16.03 -7.30
N LEU A 267 -2.67 -15.11 -7.41
CA LEU A 267 -2.84 -14.23 -8.56
C LEU A 267 -2.80 -12.76 -8.17
N VAL A 268 -2.14 -11.93 -8.98
CA VAL A 268 -2.34 -10.48 -8.98
C VAL A 268 -3.35 -10.13 -10.06
N ILE A 269 -4.38 -9.38 -9.70
CA ILE A 269 -5.38 -8.81 -10.60
C ILE A 269 -5.04 -7.33 -10.78
N GLN A 270 -4.87 -6.89 -12.03
CA GLN A 270 -4.70 -5.48 -12.39
C GLN A 270 -5.99 -4.92 -12.96
N ALA A 271 -6.51 -3.85 -12.37
CA ALA A 271 -7.75 -3.17 -12.73
C ALA A 271 -7.47 -1.92 -13.58
N GLY A 272 -7.55 -2.06 -14.91
CA GLY A 272 -7.28 -0.96 -15.84
C GLY A 272 -5.79 -0.71 -16.12
N PRO A 273 -5.49 0.12 -17.13
CA PRO A 273 -4.11 0.35 -17.60
C PRO A 273 -3.25 1.12 -16.60
N GLU A 274 -3.84 1.94 -15.74
CA GLU A 274 -3.17 2.81 -14.77
C GLU A 274 -4.02 2.94 -13.49
N PRO A 275 -3.44 3.34 -12.34
CA PRO A 275 -4.23 3.56 -11.14
C PRO A 275 -5.16 4.77 -11.33
N GLU A 276 -6.40 4.63 -10.87
CA GLU A 276 -7.41 5.69 -10.83
C GLU A 276 -7.54 6.26 -9.41
N ILE A 277 -7.62 7.59 -9.30
CA ILE A 277 -7.76 8.32 -8.02
C ILE A 277 -9.23 8.46 -7.60
N ALA A 278 -10.16 8.31 -8.55
CA ALA A 278 -11.61 8.30 -8.38
C ALA A 278 -12.14 9.46 -7.50
N PRO A 279 -12.07 10.72 -7.98
CA PRO A 279 -12.56 11.86 -7.22
C PRO A 279 -14.06 11.74 -6.95
N VAL A 280 -14.48 11.97 -5.71
CA VAL A 280 -15.87 11.75 -5.27
C VAL A 280 -16.86 12.64 -6.02
N GLU A 281 -16.43 13.84 -6.43
CA GLU A 281 -17.25 14.80 -7.16
C GLU A 281 -17.41 14.47 -8.66
N LEU A 282 -16.64 13.51 -9.19
CA LEU A 282 -16.66 13.14 -10.61
C LEU A 282 -17.16 11.72 -10.81
N ASP A 283 -16.39 10.75 -10.33
CA ASP A 283 -16.72 9.33 -10.41
C ASP A 283 -16.07 8.57 -9.24
N PRO A 284 -16.77 8.45 -8.09
CA PRO A 284 -16.26 7.74 -6.92
C PRO A 284 -16.21 6.21 -7.11
N LYS A 285 -16.83 5.67 -8.15
CA LYS A 285 -17.04 4.24 -8.34
C LYS A 285 -16.75 3.88 -9.80
N PRO A 286 -15.50 3.98 -10.28
CA PRO A 286 -15.16 3.51 -11.61
C PRO A 286 -15.42 1.99 -11.70
N ALA A 287 -15.88 1.50 -12.85
CA ALA A 287 -16.25 0.09 -12.99
C ALA A 287 -15.05 -0.85 -12.80
N ILE A 288 -13.84 -0.35 -13.11
CA ILE A 288 -12.58 -1.07 -12.87
C ILE A 288 -12.32 -1.35 -11.39
N TYR A 289 -12.90 -0.62 -10.44
CA TYR A 289 -12.77 -0.92 -9.01
C TYR A 289 -14.00 -1.60 -8.42
N VAL A 290 -15.20 -1.27 -8.90
CA VAL A 290 -16.43 -1.90 -8.43
C VAL A 290 -16.48 -3.39 -8.78
N LEU A 291 -16.14 -3.76 -10.03
CA LEU A 291 -16.27 -5.16 -10.45
C LEU A 291 -15.34 -6.11 -9.68
N PRO A 292 -14.04 -5.80 -9.47
CA PRO A 292 -13.20 -6.61 -8.59
C PRO A 292 -13.65 -6.59 -7.13
N ALA A 293 -14.12 -5.45 -6.60
CA ALA A 293 -14.62 -5.38 -5.23
C ALA A 293 -15.82 -6.29 -4.98
N MET A 294 -16.70 -6.40 -5.97
CA MET A 294 -17.87 -7.28 -5.91
C MET A 294 -17.49 -8.75 -6.16
N ALA A 295 -16.58 -9.03 -7.10
CA ALA A 295 -16.11 -10.38 -7.39
C ALA A 295 -15.29 -11.00 -6.24
N LEU A 296 -14.60 -10.17 -5.45
CA LEU A 296 -13.76 -10.60 -4.32
C LEU A 296 -14.43 -10.35 -2.97
N ARG A 297 -15.72 -10.01 -2.96
CA ARG A 297 -16.44 -9.59 -1.74
C ARG A 297 -16.43 -10.64 -0.64
N GLU A 298 -16.52 -11.93 -1.01
CA GLU A 298 -16.56 -13.06 -0.07
C GLU A 298 -15.26 -13.21 0.74
N ILE A 299 -14.12 -12.81 0.17
CA ILE A 299 -12.80 -12.93 0.80
C ILE A 299 -12.30 -11.60 1.37
N ARG A 300 -13.13 -10.55 1.39
CA ARG A 300 -12.76 -9.26 1.93
C ARG A 300 -13.04 -9.19 3.42
N LEU A 301 -12.17 -8.50 4.15
CA LEU A 301 -12.36 -8.20 5.56
C LEU A 301 -13.72 -7.48 5.77
N VAL A 302 -14.56 -7.99 6.67
CA VAL A 302 -15.91 -7.46 6.94
C VAL A 302 -15.98 -6.67 8.26
N ASP A 303 -15.33 -7.18 9.31
CA ASP A 303 -15.17 -6.49 10.59
C ASP A 303 -13.77 -5.90 10.64
N ASN A 304 -13.65 -4.58 10.66
CA ASN A 304 -12.36 -3.90 10.74
C ASN A 304 -12.20 -3.15 12.06
N ASP A 305 -10.95 -2.90 12.41
CA ASP A 305 -10.63 -1.92 13.44
C ASP A 305 -10.50 -0.52 12.82
N ASP A 306 -10.22 0.46 13.65
CA ASP A 306 -9.94 1.82 13.21
C ASP A 306 -8.69 1.87 12.33
N LEU A 307 -8.77 2.54 11.17
CA LEU A 307 -7.61 2.72 10.27
C LEU A 307 -6.61 3.75 10.80
N HIS A 308 -7.06 4.59 11.74
CA HIS A 308 -6.32 5.70 12.34
C HIS A 308 -6.46 5.66 13.85
N TYR A 309 -5.55 6.31 14.57
CA TYR A 309 -5.72 6.52 16.00
C TYR A 309 -6.96 7.39 16.30
N GLY A 310 -7.53 7.19 17.48
CA GLY A 310 -8.67 7.96 17.95
C GLY A 310 -8.41 9.47 17.96
N SER A 311 -9.42 10.24 17.53
CA SER A 311 -9.38 11.70 17.49
C SER A 311 -9.25 12.29 18.91
N LYS A 312 -8.33 13.25 19.10
CA LYS A 312 -8.10 13.90 20.40
C LYS A 312 -8.74 15.29 20.48
N ASP A 313 -8.78 16.01 19.37
CA ASP A 313 -9.22 17.40 19.28
C ASP A 313 -10.39 17.60 18.29
N GLY A 314 -10.98 16.50 17.80
CA GLY A 314 -12.08 16.53 16.82
C GLY A 314 -11.61 16.60 15.37
N GLU A 315 -10.31 16.37 15.13
CA GLU A 315 -9.75 16.24 13.79
C GLU A 315 -10.32 15.00 13.07
N PRO A 316 -10.46 15.03 11.73
CA PRO A 316 -10.98 13.90 10.97
C PRO A 316 -10.09 12.67 11.13
N ARG A 317 -10.71 11.49 11.25
CA ARG A 317 -10.04 10.19 11.34
C ARG A 317 -10.90 9.15 10.62
N LEU A 318 -10.28 8.12 10.07
CA LEU A 318 -10.97 6.94 9.56
C LEU A 318 -11.14 5.93 10.70
N THR A 319 -12.07 6.22 11.61
CA THR A 319 -12.45 5.36 12.73
C THR A 319 -13.93 4.98 12.65
N GLY A 320 -14.31 3.86 13.26
CA GLY A 320 -15.68 3.34 13.35
C GLY A 320 -16.39 3.29 12.01
N LEU A 321 -17.50 4.05 11.88
CA LEU A 321 -18.30 4.08 10.66
C LEU A 321 -17.52 4.59 9.44
N ALA A 322 -16.60 5.55 9.61
CA ALA A 322 -15.82 6.10 8.51
C ALA A 322 -14.83 5.06 7.94
N ALA A 323 -14.19 4.28 8.81
CA ALA A 323 -13.33 3.17 8.41
C ALA A 323 -14.13 2.11 7.63
N ASN A 324 -15.29 1.72 8.14
CA ASN A 324 -16.19 0.75 7.49
C ASN A 324 -16.67 1.22 6.12
N GLN A 325 -17.08 2.48 6.01
CA GLN A 325 -17.48 3.08 4.73
C GLN A 325 -16.33 3.14 3.73
N TRP A 326 -15.10 3.40 4.19
CA TRP A 326 -13.93 3.39 3.33
C TRP A 326 -13.60 1.99 2.80
N LEU A 327 -13.71 0.93 3.62
CA LEU A 327 -13.52 -0.44 3.14
C LEU A 327 -14.57 -0.86 2.10
N ALA A 328 -15.84 -0.52 2.34
CA ALA A 328 -16.95 -0.84 1.45
C ALA A 328 -17.18 0.22 0.36
N ARG A 329 -16.25 1.16 0.12
CA ARG A 329 -16.47 2.33 -0.75
C ARG A 329 -16.85 1.99 -2.20
N PHE A 330 -16.45 0.81 -2.67
CA PHE A 330 -16.74 0.28 -4.00
C PHE A 330 -17.86 -0.75 -4.03
N ASP A 331 -18.49 -1.05 -2.88
CA ASP A 331 -19.65 -1.92 -2.84
C ASP A 331 -20.84 -1.26 -3.51
N VAL A 332 -21.61 -2.09 -4.21
CA VAL A 332 -22.87 -1.73 -4.84
C VAL A 332 -23.89 -2.84 -4.62
N PRO A 333 -25.19 -2.54 -4.67
CA PRO A 333 -26.23 -3.57 -4.71
C PRO A 333 -26.03 -4.54 -5.88
N GLU A 334 -26.40 -5.81 -5.72
CA GLU A 334 -26.20 -6.84 -6.76
C GLU A 334 -26.98 -6.52 -8.04
N GLU A 335 -28.16 -5.90 -7.90
CA GLU A 335 -29.00 -5.43 -9.01
C GLU A 335 -28.31 -4.37 -9.88
N ASP A 336 -27.35 -3.63 -9.34
CA ASP A 336 -26.62 -2.58 -10.05
C ASP A 336 -25.42 -3.13 -10.84
N LEU A 337 -25.00 -4.39 -10.60
CA LEU A 337 -23.81 -4.98 -11.23
C LEU A 337 -23.86 -4.97 -12.75
N MET A 338 -25.04 -5.20 -13.34
CA MET A 338 -25.20 -5.14 -14.80
C MET A 338 -24.99 -3.72 -15.36
N GLY A 339 -25.33 -2.69 -14.58
CA GLY A 339 -25.01 -1.30 -14.89
C GLY A 339 -23.50 -1.07 -14.94
N TYR A 340 -22.75 -1.62 -13.98
CA TYR A 340 -21.29 -1.51 -13.96
C TYR A 340 -20.60 -2.32 -15.05
N LYS A 341 -21.12 -3.50 -15.42
CA LYS A 341 -20.64 -4.25 -16.59
C LYS A 341 -20.84 -3.45 -17.88
N THR A 342 -21.92 -2.66 -17.98
CA THR A 342 -22.15 -1.75 -19.11
C THR A 342 -21.22 -0.55 -19.06
N LYS A 343 -21.04 0.07 -17.87
CA LYS A 343 -20.11 1.19 -17.66
C LYS A 343 -18.67 0.81 -18.03
N LEU A 344 -18.24 -0.41 -17.71
CA LEU A 344 -16.92 -0.94 -18.06
C LEU A 344 -16.59 -0.80 -19.56
N LEU A 345 -17.59 -0.86 -20.45
CA LEU A 345 -17.37 -0.73 -21.89
C LEU A 345 -16.80 0.64 -22.30
N GLY A 346 -17.01 1.67 -21.47
CA GLY A 346 -16.43 3.01 -21.64
C GLY A 346 -15.11 3.23 -20.90
N GLU A 347 -14.70 2.30 -20.03
CA GLU A 347 -13.45 2.40 -19.27
C GLU A 347 -12.24 2.11 -20.17
N PRO A 348 -11.08 2.75 -19.90
CA PRO A 348 -9.84 2.47 -20.61
C PRO A 348 -9.47 0.99 -20.59
N LYS A 349 -9.10 0.46 -21.77
CA LYS A 349 -8.68 -0.93 -21.92
C LYS A 349 -7.18 -1.08 -21.67
N GLN A 350 -6.79 -2.27 -21.23
CA GLN A 350 -5.42 -2.73 -21.20
C GLN A 350 -4.81 -2.71 -22.61
N THR A 351 -3.52 -2.42 -22.66
CA THR A 351 -2.71 -2.42 -23.88
C THR A 351 -1.44 -3.23 -23.63
N LYS A 352 -0.66 -3.52 -24.69
CA LYS A 352 0.64 -4.21 -24.51
C LYS A 352 1.64 -3.35 -23.75
N GLU A 353 1.46 -2.05 -23.78
CA GLU A 353 2.29 -1.05 -23.12
C GLU A 353 1.99 -0.94 -21.62
N THR A 354 0.80 -1.37 -21.17
CA THR A 354 0.31 -1.24 -19.79
C THR A 354 0.07 -2.59 -19.10
N THR A 355 0.50 -3.69 -19.73
CA THR A 355 0.29 -5.06 -19.25
C THR A 355 1.60 -5.83 -19.36
N LEU A 356 1.92 -6.64 -18.34
CA LEU A 356 3.12 -7.49 -18.39
C LEU A 356 2.95 -8.61 -19.43
N PRO A 357 4.03 -9.04 -20.11
CA PRO A 357 3.95 -10.04 -21.17
C PRO A 357 3.51 -11.43 -20.69
N ASP A 358 3.60 -11.72 -19.40
CA ASP A 358 3.23 -12.98 -18.74
C ASP A 358 1.79 -12.98 -18.20
N SER A 359 0.92 -12.08 -18.67
CA SER A 359 -0.50 -12.09 -18.28
C SER A 359 -1.23 -13.36 -18.75
N LEU A 360 -2.10 -13.89 -17.89
CA LEU A 360 -2.83 -15.16 -18.04
C LEU A 360 -4.11 -15.11 -18.89
#